data_AF-A0A8I6GEE8-F1
#
_entry.id   AF-A0A8I6GEE8-F1
#
_cell.length_a   1.000
_cell.length_b   1.000
_cell.length_c   1.000
_cell.angle_alpha   90.00
_cell.angle_beta   90.00
_cell.angle_gamma   90.00
#
_symmetry.space_group_name_H-M   'P 1'
#
loop_
_entity.id
_entity.type
_entity.pdbx_description
1 polymer ?
#
loop_
_entity_poly.entity_id
_entity_poly.type
_entity_poly.pdbx_seq_one_letter_code
_entity_poly.pdbx_strand_id
1 'polypeptide(L)'
;MERCVRVKSWVEENRASFQPPVCNKLMHQEQLKIMFVGGPNTRKDYHIEEGEEVFYQLEGDMVLRVLEQGEHRDVVIRQGEIFLLPARVPHSPQRFANTMGLVIERRRMETELDGLRYYVGDTEDVLFEKWFHCKDLGTQLAPIIQEFFHSEQYRTGKPNPDQLLKEPPFPLSTRSVMEPMSLKAWLESHSRELQAGTSLSLFGDSYETQVIAHGQGSSKGPRQDVDVWLWQLEGSSKVTMGGQCVALAPDDSLLVPAGFSSKFQHGWGQGLTCVPEQLLAVDGS
;
A
#
# COMPACT_ATOMS: atom_id res chain seq x y z
N MET A 1 -20.43 -1.25 4.08
CA MET A 1 -19.37 -1.97 4.81
C MET A 1 -19.30 -1.41 6.22
N GLU A 2 -19.14 -2.26 7.22
CA GLU A 2 -18.75 -1.81 8.56
C GLU A 2 -17.35 -1.19 8.47
N ARG A 3 -17.17 0.00 9.06
CA ARG A 3 -15.90 0.73 9.01
C ARG A 3 -14.92 0.28 10.09
N CYS A 4 -15.44 -0.29 11.17
CA CYS A 4 -14.67 -0.87 12.26
C CYS A 4 -14.58 -2.38 12.03
N VAL A 5 -13.37 -2.92 11.87
CA VAL A 5 -13.15 -4.31 11.50
C VAL A 5 -11.98 -4.87 12.30
N ARG A 6 -12.16 -6.03 12.95
CA ARG A 6 -11.05 -6.76 13.57
C ARG A 6 -10.22 -7.46 12.51
N VAL A 7 -8.97 -7.05 12.33
CA VAL A 7 -8.16 -7.40 11.17
C VAL A 7 -7.96 -8.91 11.03
N LYS A 8 -7.51 -9.60 12.08
CA LYS A 8 -7.24 -11.05 12.02
C LYS A 8 -8.51 -11.85 11.82
N SER A 9 -9.61 -11.45 12.47
CA SER A 9 -10.90 -12.13 12.30
C SER A 9 -11.40 -11.97 10.86
N TRP A 10 -11.31 -10.77 10.29
CA TRP A 10 -11.70 -10.52 8.91
C TRP A 10 -10.83 -11.30 7.92
N VAL A 11 -9.51 -11.38 8.16
CA VAL A 11 -8.60 -12.20 7.33
C VAL A 11 -9.01 -13.69 7.41
N GLU A 12 -9.29 -14.22 8.59
CA GLU A 12 -9.70 -15.62 8.72
C GLU A 12 -11.06 -15.90 8.06
N GLU A 13 -12.04 -15.01 8.24
CA GLU A 13 -13.35 -15.11 7.59
C GLU A 13 -13.26 -15.06 6.06
N ASN A 14 -12.21 -14.41 5.53
CA ASN A 14 -11.99 -14.26 4.10
C ASN A 14 -10.87 -15.16 3.56
N ARG A 15 -10.39 -16.14 4.33
CA ARG A 15 -9.23 -17.01 3.99
C ARG A 15 -9.27 -17.54 2.56
N ALA A 16 -10.45 -17.94 2.09
CA ALA A 16 -10.67 -18.48 0.75
C ALA A 16 -10.32 -17.51 -0.41
N SER A 17 -10.34 -16.19 -0.16
CA SER A 17 -10.01 -15.17 -1.17
C SER A 17 -8.49 -15.02 -1.38
N PHE A 18 -7.68 -15.53 -0.46
CA PHE A 18 -6.22 -15.30 -0.43
C PHE A 18 -5.41 -16.44 -1.04
N GLN A 19 -6.08 -17.31 -1.80
CA GLN A 19 -5.47 -18.35 -2.60
C GLN A 19 -5.82 -18.16 -4.09
N PRO A 20 -5.05 -18.76 -5.01
CA PRO A 20 -5.40 -18.74 -6.43
C PRO A 20 -6.84 -19.23 -6.68
N PRO A 21 -7.56 -18.65 -7.66
CA PRO A 21 -7.10 -17.63 -8.63
C PRO A 21 -7.26 -16.17 -8.16
N VAL A 22 -7.83 -15.92 -6.98
CA VAL A 22 -8.19 -14.57 -6.54
C VAL A 22 -7.01 -13.87 -5.86
N CYS A 23 -6.35 -14.56 -4.92
CA CYS A 23 -5.17 -14.14 -4.15
C CYS A 23 -5.28 -12.83 -3.34
N ASN A 24 -6.32 -12.00 -3.50
CA ASN A 24 -6.45 -10.73 -2.81
C ASN A 24 -7.91 -10.39 -2.48
N LYS A 25 -8.10 -9.52 -1.48
CA LYS A 25 -9.42 -8.95 -1.18
C LYS A 25 -9.28 -7.57 -0.57
N LEU A 26 -10.09 -6.62 -1.04
CA LEU A 26 -10.25 -5.30 -0.45
C LEU A 26 -11.08 -5.38 0.83
N MET A 27 -10.52 -4.90 1.94
CA MET A 27 -11.25 -4.60 3.18
C MET A 27 -12.01 -3.28 3.04
N HIS A 28 -11.37 -2.28 2.42
CA HIS A 28 -11.95 -0.98 2.10
C HIS A 28 -11.54 -0.53 0.69
N GLN A 29 -12.47 0.08 -0.04
CA GLN A 29 -12.28 0.56 -1.42
C GLN A 29 -12.83 1.98 -1.57
N GLU A 30 -12.29 2.92 -0.80
CA GLU A 30 -12.76 4.31 -0.74
C GLU A 30 -11.73 5.28 -1.36
N GLN A 31 -11.32 6.34 -0.66
CA GLN A 31 -10.14 7.12 -1.06
C GLN A 31 -8.86 6.34 -0.70
N LEU A 32 -8.84 5.68 0.46
CA LEU A 32 -7.86 4.63 0.74
C LEU A 32 -8.38 3.28 0.24
N LYS A 33 -7.49 2.55 -0.43
CA LYS A 33 -7.70 1.14 -0.79
C LYS A 33 -6.86 0.30 0.16
N ILE A 34 -7.52 -0.51 0.98
CA ILE A 34 -6.89 -1.34 2.00
C ILE A 34 -7.19 -2.77 1.64
N MET A 35 -6.15 -3.50 1.25
CA MET A 35 -6.30 -4.86 0.75
C MET A 35 -5.37 -5.83 1.47
N PHE A 36 -5.84 -7.06 1.57
CA PHE A 36 -5.03 -8.18 2.02
C PHE A 36 -4.78 -9.11 0.85
N VAL A 37 -3.56 -9.62 0.75
CA VAL A 37 -3.07 -10.39 -0.39
C VAL A 37 -2.33 -11.62 0.12
N GLY A 38 -2.78 -12.79 -0.30
CA GLY A 38 -2.10 -14.06 -0.06
C GLY A 38 -1.35 -14.57 -1.28
N GLY A 39 -1.16 -15.89 -1.33
CA GLY A 39 -0.41 -16.56 -2.38
C GLY A 39 -0.61 -18.09 -2.38
N PRO A 40 0.07 -18.82 -3.28
CA PRO A 40 1.17 -18.35 -4.11
C PRO A 40 0.71 -17.49 -5.29
N ASN A 41 1.45 -16.43 -5.58
CA ASN A 41 1.28 -15.60 -6.77
C ASN A 41 2.64 -15.00 -7.15
N THR A 42 3.29 -15.57 -8.17
CA THR A 42 4.54 -15.07 -8.74
C THR A 42 4.28 -14.58 -10.15
N ARG A 43 4.81 -13.41 -10.50
CA ARG A 43 4.49 -12.72 -11.76
C ARG A 43 5.72 -12.00 -12.31
N LYS A 44 5.69 -11.69 -13.61
CA LYS A 44 6.81 -11.04 -14.32
C LYS A 44 6.53 -9.59 -14.68
N ASP A 45 5.27 -9.19 -14.61
CA ASP A 45 4.88 -7.81 -14.84
C ASP A 45 5.25 -6.92 -13.67
N TYR A 46 5.70 -5.72 -14.02
CA TYR A 46 5.97 -4.61 -13.14
C TYR A 46 4.83 -3.62 -13.25
N HIS A 47 4.21 -3.32 -12.12
CA HIS A 47 3.25 -2.25 -12.00
C HIS A 47 3.98 -0.94 -11.67
N ILE A 48 3.45 0.16 -12.18
CA ILE A 48 3.97 1.51 -12.02
C ILE A 48 2.75 2.39 -11.75
N GLU A 49 2.78 3.16 -10.67
CA GLU A 49 1.75 4.16 -10.38
C GLU A 49 2.36 5.45 -9.85
N GLU A 50 1.58 6.54 -9.87
CA GLU A 50 2.00 7.85 -9.37
C GLU A 50 1.79 8.02 -7.86
N GLY A 51 1.01 7.13 -7.23
CA GLY A 51 0.87 7.02 -5.79
C GLY A 51 1.95 6.15 -5.15
N GLU A 52 1.95 6.11 -3.81
CA GLU A 52 2.81 5.24 -3.01
C GLU A 52 2.05 4.00 -2.51
N GLU A 53 2.80 2.95 -2.17
CA GLU A 53 2.24 1.71 -1.64
C GLU A 53 2.90 1.31 -0.32
N VAL A 54 2.09 1.11 0.73
CA VAL A 54 2.53 0.54 2.01
C VAL A 54 2.38 -0.96 1.96
N PHE A 55 3.43 -1.70 2.32
CA PHE A 55 3.42 -3.14 2.48
C PHE A 55 3.67 -3.51 3.95
N TYR A 56 2.89 -4.44 4.48
CA TYR A 56 3.15 -5.06 5.78
C TYR A 56 2.85 -6.56 5.74
N GLN A 57 3.81 -7.39 6.11
CA GLN A 57 3.63 -8.84 6.11
C GLN A 57 3.09 -9.34 7.45
N LEU A 58 1.83 -9.79 7.46
CA LEU A 58 1.16 -10.35 8.63
C LEU A 58 1.56 -11.82 8.87
N GLU A 59 1.63 -12.63 7.80
CA GLU A 59 2.04 -14.03 7.83
C GLU A 59 3.03 -14.32 6.70
N GLY A 60 4.16 -14.94 7.02
CA GLY A 60 5.21 -15.33 6.06
C GLY A 60 5.88 -14.15 5.34
N ASP A 61 6.78 -14.48 4.42
CA ASP A 61 7.62 -13.52 3.72
C ASP A 61 7.09 -13.26 2.29
N MET A 62 7.47 -12.14 1.71
CA MET A 62 7.30 -11.88 0.27
C MET A 62 8.58 -11.27 -0.32
N VAL A 63 8.68 -11.26 -1.65
CA VAL A 63 9.72 -10.52 -2.37
C VAL A 63 9.04 -9.48 -3.24
N LEU A 64 9.40 -8.21 -3.10
CA LEU A 64 9.01 -7.15 -4.02
C LEU A 64 10.19 -6.88 -4.95
N ARG A 65 10.10 -7.32 -6.21
CA ARG A 65 11.12 -6.96 -7.19
C ARG A 65 10.88 -5.53 -7.62
N VAL A 66 11.92 -4.70 -7.64
CA VAL A 66 11.83 -3.30 -8.07
C VAL A 66 12.84 -3.02 -9.17
N LEU A 67 12.56 -2.02 -9.99
CA LEU A 67 13.59 -1.39 -10.84
C LEU A 67 14.04 -0.10 -10.12
N GLU A 68 15.08 -0.21 -9.31
CA GLU A 68 15.64 0.88 -8.53
C GLU A 68 16.79 1.52 -9.31
N GLN A 69 16.70 2.81 -9.63
CA GLN A 69 17.76 3.54 -10.32
C GLN A 69 18.22 2.89 -11.64
N GLY A 70 17.32 2.16 -12.30
CA GLY A 70 17.62 1.44 -13.53
C GLY A 70 18.20 0.04 -13.32
N GLU A 71 18.23 -0.50 -12.10
CA GLU A 71 18.73 -1.85 -11.83
C GLU A 71 17.65 -2.70 -11.14
N HIS A 72 17.58 -3.99 -11.49
CA HIS A 72 16.70 -4.93 -10.83
C HIS A 72 17.19 -5.23 -9.41
N ARG A 73 16.31 -5.06 -8.41
CA ARG A 73 16.59 -5.42 -7.02
C ARG A 73 15.42 -6.19 -6.41
N ASP A 74 15.74 -7.26 -5.70
CA ASP A 74 14.76 -8.03 -4.91
C ASP A 74 14.74 -7.48 -3.48
N VAL A 75 13.62 -6.87 -3.08
CA VAL A 75 13.39 -6.42 -1.71
C VAL A 75 12.63 -7.51 -0.95
N VAL A 76 13.31 -8.19 -0.02
CA VAL A 76 12.67 -9.22 0.81
C VAL A 76 11.97 -8.55 1.99
N ILE A 77 10.64 -8.67 2.04
CA ILE A 77 9.81 -8.16 3.14
C ILE A 77 9.38 -9.36 3.97
N ARG A 78 9.98 -9.52 5.16
CA ARG A 78 9.73 -10.66 6.05
C ARG A 78 8.49 -10.45 6.90
N GLN A 79 7.99 -11.54 7.48
CA GLN A 79 6.89 -11.49 8.43
C GLN A 79 7.17 -10.47 9.56
N GLY A 80 6.21 -9.56 9.77
CA GLY A 80 6.28 -8.48 10.75
C GLY A 80 7.04 -7.24 10.29
N GLU A 81 7.63 -7.26 9.09
CA GLU A 81 8.26 -6.07 8.49
C GLU A 81 7.22 -5.20 7.77
N ILE A 82 7.42 -3.89 7.88
CA ILE A 82 6.70 -2.85 7.15
C ILE A 82 7.66 -2.15 6.18
N PHE A 83 7.14 -1.76 5.02
CA PHE A 83 7.90 -1.16 3.93
C PHE A 83 7.02 -0.15 3.17
N LEU A 84 7.59 0.97 2.75
CA LEU A 84 6.92 1.99 1.94
C LEU A 84 7.62 2.13 0.58
N LEU A 85 6.87 1.88 -0.49
CA LEU A 85 7.34 2.07 -1.85
C LEU A 85 7.08 3.50 -2.31
N PRO A 86 8.12 4.26 -2.72
CA PRO A 86 7.94 5.58 -3.31
C PRO A 86 7.17 5.52 -4.63
N ALA A 87 6.50 6.63 -4.97
CA ALA A 87 5.82 6.80 -6.24
C ALA A 87 6.72 6.50 -7.45
N ARG A 88 6.11 5.95 -8.51
CA ARG A 88 6.71 5.74 -9.85
C ARG A 88 7.91 4.79 -9.87
N VAL A 89 8.05 3.94 -8.85
CA VAL A 89 9.01 2.82 -8.87
C VAL A 89 8.33 1.62 -9.53
N PRO A 90 8.85 1.10 -10.66
CA PRO A 90 8.36 -0.15 -11.21
C PRO A 90 8.56 -1.27 -10.20
N HIS A 91 7.50 -2.03 -9.90
CA HIS A 91 7.56 -3.08 -8.89
C HIS A 91 6.74 -4.32 -9.27
N SER A 92 7.20 -5.51 -8.88
CA SER A 92 6.62 -6.80 -9.19
C SER A 92 6.55 -7.68 -7.93
N PRO A 93 5.39 -7.75 -7.25
CA PRO A 93 5.25 -8.49 -6.02
C PRO A 93 5.21 -10.01 -6.25
N GLN A 94 6.03 -10.74 -5.50
CA GLN A 94 6.14 -12.19 -5.49
C GLN A 94 5.67 -12.72 -4.13
N ARG A 95 4.57 -13.46 -4.12
CA ARG A 95 3.95 -13.99 -2.90
C ARG A 95 4.00 -15.51 -2.90
N PHE A 96 4.29 -16.10 -1.74
CA PHE A 96 4.42 -17.55 -1.58
C PHE A 96 3.15 -18.17 -1.00
N ALA A 97 3.09 -19.49 -0.96
CA ALA A 97 1.96 -20.19 -0.35
C ALA A 97 1.89 -19.90 1.16
N ASN A 98 0.68 -19.81 1.71
CA ASN A 98 0.42 -19.60 3.13
C ASN A 98 1.01 -18.29 3.70
N THR A 99 1.09 -17.25 2.88
CA THR A 99 1.47 -15.90 3.32
C THR A 99 0.25 -14.98 3.38
N MET A 100 0.33 -13.91 4.17
CA MET A 100 -0.66 -12.84 4.23
C MET A 100 0.04 -11.48 4.32
N GLY A 101 -0.19 -10.62 3.34
CA GLY A 101 0.30 -9.25 3.35
C GLY A 101 -0.83 -8.24 3.30
N LEU A 102 -0.67 -7.14 4.03
CA LEU A 102 -1.44 -5.92 3.90
C LEU A 102 -0.77 -5.04 2.82
N VAL A 103 -1.58 -4.49 1.92
CA VAL A 103 -1.21 -3.41 1.01
C VAL A 103 -2.17 -2.25 1.18
N ILE A 104 -1.62 -1.04 1.32
CA ILE A 104 -2.40 0.20 1.34
C ILE A 104 -1.92 1.09 0.21
N GLU A 105 -2.85 1.49 -0.66
CA GLU A 105 -2.65 2.48 -1.71
C GLU A 105 -3.83 3.47 -1.68
N ARG A 106 -3.79 4.51 -2.52
CA ARG A 106 -4.89 5.48 -2.63
C ARG A 106 -5.61 5.43 -3.97
N ARG A 107 -6.79 6.02 -4.01
CA ARG A 107 -7.47 6.38 -5.25
C ARG A 107 -6.55 7.30 -6.08
N ARG A 108 -6.50 7.04 -7.38
CA ARG A 108 -5.81 7.88 -8.35
C ARG A 108 -6.51 9.23 -8.52
N MET A 109 -5.76 10.28 -8.75
CA MET A 109 -6.28 11.53 -9.29
C MET A 109 -6.70 11.32 -10.76
N GLU A 110 -7.58 12.17 -11.28
CA GLU A 110 -8.08 12.02 -12.66
C GLU A 110 -6.97 12.14 -13.72
N THR A 111 -5.90 12.85 -13.40
CA THR A 111 -4.73 13.05 -14.27
C THR A 111 -3.72 11.92 -14.19
N GLU A 112 -3.81 11.06 -13.17
CA GLU A 112 -2.81 10.03 -12.93
C GLU A 112 -3.01 8.81 -13.85
N LEU A 113 -1.89 8.22 -14.25
CA LEU A 113 -1.83 6.99 -15.03
C LEU A 113 -1.11 5.87 -14.27
N ASP A 114 -1.60 4.66 -14.45
CA ASP A 114 -0.90 3.43 -14.09
C ASP A 114 -0.26 2.84 -15.35
N GLY A 115 0.87 2.17 -15.15
CA GLY A 115 1.59 1.41 -16.17
C GLY A 115 1.73 -0.05 -15.76
N LEU A 116 1.56 -0.96 -16.72
CA LEU A 116 1.95 -2.35 -16.58
C LEU A 116 3.03 -2.66 -17.62
N ARG A 117 4.20 -3.11 -17.16
CA ARG A 117 5.35 -3.42 -18.02
C ARG A 117 5.82 -4.86 -17.86
N TYR A 118 6.26 -5.45 -18.96
CA TYR A 118 7.10 -6.65 -18.96
C TYR A 118 8.45 -6.28 -19.55
N TYR A 119 9.51 -6.88 -19.03
CA TYR A 119 10.89 -6.67 -19.47
C TYR A 119 11.43 -7.89 -20.23
N VAL A 120 12.47 -7.68 -21.03
CA VAL A 120 13.16 -8.75 -21.76
C VAL A 120 14.04 -9.53 -20.77
N GLY A 121 13.57 -10.69 -20.32
CA GLY A 121 14.31 -11.50 -19.35
C GLY A 121 14.51 -10.73 -18.04
N ASP A 122 15.76 -10.63 -17.59
CA ASP A 122 16.18 -9.85 -16.41
C ASP A 122 16.95 -8.58 -16.80
N THR A 123 16.72 -8.07 -18.03
CA THR A 123 17.28 -6.80 -18.51
C THR A 123 16.31 -5.64 -18.27
N GLU A 124 16.80 -4.42 -18.43
CA GLU A 124 16.02 -3.19 -18.29
C GLU A 124 15.21 -2.84 -19.56
N ASP A 125 15.38 -3.60 -20.64
CA ASP A 125 14.70 -3.37 -21.92
C ASP A 125 13.21 -3.74 -21.81
N VAL A 126 12.33 -2.79 -22.15
CA VAL A 126 10.88 -3.01 -22.12
C VAL A 126 10.46 -3.95 -23.25
N LEU A 127 9.82 -5.07 -22.90
CA LEU A 127 9.26 -6.04 -23.84
C LEU A 127 7.85 -5.63 -24.29
N PHE A 128 7.02 -5.23 -23.34
CA PHE A 128 5.63 -4.82 -23.54
C PHE A 128 5.24 -3.81 -22.47
N GLU A 129 4.43 -2.82 -22.82
CA GLU A 129 3.85 -1.90 -21.85
C GLU A 129 2.41 -1.50 -22.20
N LYS A 130 1.62 -1.22 -21.17
CA LYS A 130 0.30 -0.64 -21.30
C LYS A 130 0.10 0.42 -20.22
N TRP A 131 -0.43 1.57 -20.62
CA TRP A 131 -0.74 2.69 -19.73
C TRP A 131 -2.24 2.94 -19.70
N PHE A 132 -2.81 3.19 -18.52
CA PHE A 132 -4.25 3.30 -18.33
C PHE A 132 -4.63 4.12 -17.09
N HIS A 133 -5.81 4.72 -17.10
CA HIS A 133 -6.38 5.33 -15.90
C HIS A 133 -6.95 4.23 -14.98
N CYS A 134 -6.37 4.08 -13.80
CA CYS A 134 -6.77 3.05 -12.84
C CYS A 134 -7.95 3.52 -11.97
N LYS A 135 -9.09 2.86 -12.14
CA LYS A 135 -10.28 2.98 -11.28
C LYS A 135 -10.43 1.77 -10.36
N ASP A 136 -10.20 0.57 -10.91
CA ASP A 136 -10.20 -0.69 -10.19
C ASP A 136 -9.06 -1.57 -10.75
N LEU A 137 -7.96 -1.62 -9.99
CA LEU A 137 -6.71 -2.25 -10.43
C LEU A 137 -6.92 -3.75 -10.72
N GLY A 138 -7.61 -4.47 -9.83
CA GLY A 138 -7.82 -5.91 -9.99
C GLY A 138 -8.60 -6.28 -11.26
N THR A 139 -9.66 -5.55 -11.56
CA THR A 139 -10.48 -5.81 -12.76
C THR A 139 -9.80 -5.34 -14.05
N GLN A 140 -9.00 -4.29 -14.01
CA GLN A 140 -8.33 -3.72 -15.19
C GLN A 140 -7.02 -4.42 -15.54
N LEU A 141 -6.31 -5.01 -14.58
CA LEU A 141 -5.06 -5.73 -14.85
C LEU A 141 -5.28 -7.05 -15.61
N ALA A 142 -6.33 -7.82 -15.26
CA ALA A 142 -6.60 -9.11 -15.88
C ALA A 142 -6.66 -9.07 -17.43
N PRO A 143 -7.42 -8.16 -18.08
CA PRO A 143 -7.43 -8.08 -19.54
C PRO A 143 -6.09 -7.61 -20.14
N ILE A 144 -5.33 -6.74 -19.47
CA ILE A 144 -4.00 -6.29 -19.95
C ILE A 144 -2.99 -7.45 -19.89
N ILE A 145 -3.03 -8.23 -18.82
CA ILE A 145 -2.20 -9.44 -18.67
C ILE A 145 -2.54 -10.46 -19.77
N GLN A 146 -3.84 -10.66 -20.05
CA GLN A 146 -4.28 -11.50 -21.15
C GLN A 146 -3.81 -10.96 -22.51
N GLU A 147 -3.87 -9.65 -22.74
CA GLU A 147 -3.36 -9.01 -23.96
C GLU A 147 -1.86 -9.33 -24.16
N PHE A 148 -1.05 -9.20 -23.11
CA PHE A 148 0.37 -9.56 -23.17
C PHE A 148 0.57 -11.03 -23.54
N PHE A 149 -0.12 -11.98 -22.89
CA PHE A 149 0.07 -13.41 -23.18
C PHE A 149 -0.41 -13.83 -24.58
N HIS A 150 -1.24 -13.01 -25.24
CA HIS A 150 -1.64 -13.22 -26.64
C HIS A 150 -0.83 -12.37 -27.65
N SER A 151 0.17 -11.61 -27.18
CA SER A 151 0.97 -10.72 -28.01
C SER A 151 2.10 -11.43 -28.76
N GLU A 152 2.56 -10.82 -29.86
CA GLU A 152 3.76 -11.26 -30.57
C GLU A 152 5.02 -11.12 -29.72
N GLN A 153 5.07 -10.14 -28.81
CA GLN A 153 6.18 -9.92 -27.88
C GLN A 153 6.31 -11.08 -26.89
N TYR A 154 5.20 -11.58 -26.35
CA TYR A 154 5.24 -12.81 -25.54
C TYR A 154 5.66 -14.03 -26.38
N ARG A 155 5.12 -14.16 -27.60
CA ARG A 155 5.43 -15.29 -28.50
C ARG A 155 6.91 -15.33 -28.91
N THR A 156 7.53 -14.17 -29.13
CA THR A 156 8.89 -14.06 -29.69
C THR A 156 9.96 -13.72 -28.65
N GLY A 157 9.56 -13.19 -27.49
CA GLY A 157 10.47 -12.62 -26.49
C GLY A 157 11.20 -11.37 -26.96
N LYS A 158 10.71 -10.71 -28.02
CA LYS A 158 11.36 -9.52 -28.61
C LYS A 158 10.46 -8.30 -28.54
N PRO A 159 11.00 -7.12 -28.22
CA PRO A 159 10.24 -5.89 -28.22
C PRO A 159 9.82 -5.50 -29.64
N ASN A 160 8.71 -4.77 -29.74
CA ASN A 160 8.28 -4.10 -30.95
C ASN A 160 8.45 -2.57 -30.77
N PRO A 161 9.49 -1.95 -31.34
CA PRO A 161 9.78 -0.53 -31.14
C PRO A 161 8.63 0.41 -31.54
N ASP A 162 7.79 0.02 -32.49
CA ASP A 162 6.65 0.84 -32.95
C ASP A 162 5.48 0.85 -31.94
N GLN A 163 5.47 -0.08 -30.97
CA GLN A 163 4.44 -0.21 -29.95
C GLN A 163 4.87 0.29 -28.56
N LEU A 164 6.16 0.57 -28.38
CA LEU A 164 6.68 1.14 -27.13
C LEU A 164 6.58 2.66 -27.16
N LEU A 165 6.35 3.26 -25.99
CA LEU A 165 6.47 4.70 -25.86
C LEU A 165 7.94 5.09 -25.93
N LYS A 166 8.23 6.23 -26.57
CA LYS A 166 9.58 6.80 -26.57
C LYS A 166 10.03 7.20 -25.17
N GLU A 167 9.09 7.71 -24.37
CA GLU A 167 9.27 8.10 -22.99
C GLU A 167 8.00 7.73 -22.20
N PRO A 168 8.11 7.35 -20.92
CA PRO A 168 6.94 7.11 -20.07
C PRO A 168 6.11 8.40 -19.89
N PRO A 169 4.81 8.31 -19.59
CA PRO A 169 3.94 9.48 -19.37
C PRO A 169 4.41 10.41 -18.25
N PHE A 170 5.23 9.88 -17.32
CA PHE A 170 5.91 10.62 -16.27
C PHE A 170 7.31 10.03 -16.03
N PRO A 171 8.26 10.80 -15.50
CA PRO A 171 9.58 10.26 -15.13
C PRO A 171 9.45 9.16 -14.08
N LEU A 172 10.08 8.02 -14.33
CA LEU A 172 10.23 6.97 -13.33
C LEU A 172 11.10 7.46 -12.16
N SER A 173 10.88 6.88 -10.99
CA SER A 173 11.63 7.26 -9.79
C SER A 173 13.11 6.96 -9.93
N THR A 174 13.93 7.91 -9.50
CA THR A 174 15.39 7.77 -9.33
C THR A 174 15.79 7.67 -7.85
N ARG A 175 14.82 7.59 -6.94
CA ARG A 175 15.06 7.46 -5.51
C ARG A 175 15.60 6.06 -5.21
N SER A 176 16.49 5.98 -4.23
CA SER A 176 16.77 4.69 -3.60
C SER A 176 15.55 4.24 -2.77
N VAL A 177 15.36 2.94 -2.75
CA VAL A 177 14.32 2.22 -2.03
C VAL A 177 14.87 1.80 -0.67
N MET A 178 14.09 2.08 0.38
CA MET A 178 14.45 1.78 1.77
C MET A 178 14.56 0.27 2.02
N GLU A 179 15.23 -0.11 3.11
CA GLU A 179 15.13 -1.48 3.62
C GLU A 179 13.83 -1.64 4.41
N PRO A 180 13.11 -2.78 4.28
CA PRO A 180 12.01 -3.12 5.18
C PRO A 180 12.47 -3.13 6.63
N MET A 181 11.60 -2.72 7.55
CA MET A 181 11.92 -2.69 8.98
C MET A 181 10.90 -3.47 9.81
N SER A 182 11.38 -4.16 10.84
CA SER A 182 10.50 -4.82 11.82
C SER A 182 9.66 -3.79 12.55
N LEU A 183 8.34 -3.82 12.32
CA LEU A 183 7.42 -2.89 12.95
C LEU A 183 7.47 -3.01 14.47
N LYS A 184 7.54 -4.24 14.99
CA LYS A 184 7.63 -4.50 16.42
C LYS A 184 8.90 -3.91 17.02
N ALA A 185 10.06 -4.16 16.41
CA ALA A 185 11.33 -3.65 16.92
C ALA A 185 11.37 -2.11 16.90
N TRP A 186 10.84 -1.49 15.84
CA TRP A 186 10.72 -0.03 15.74
C TRP A 186 9.81 0.54 16.83
N LEU A 187 8.66 -0.08 17.08
CA LEU A 187 7.74 0.34 18.14
C LEU A 187 8.34 0.18 19.54
N GLU A 188 9.07 -0.90 19.79
CA GLU A 188 9.77 -1.15 21.05
C GLU A 188 10.88 -0.10 21.29
N SER A 189 11.67 0.25 20.27
CA SER A 189 12.74 1.24 20.40
C SER A 189 12.22 2.66 20.69
N HIS A 190 11.01 2.98 20.24
CA HIS A 190 10.38 4.30 20.45
C HIS A 190 9.31 4.30 21.57
N SER A 191 9.16 3.19 22.28
CA SER A 191 8.10 2.98 23.28
C SER A 191 8.03 4.09 24.34
N ARG A 192 9.16 4.61 24.82
CA ARG A 192 9.18 5.68 25.84
C ARG A 192 8.54 6.97 25.33
N GLU A 193 8.84 7.38 24.11
CA GLU A 193 8.30 8.59 23.50
C GLU A 193 6.81 8.43 23.20
N LEU A 194 6.42 7.25 22.68
CA LEU A 194 5.02 6.92 22.43
C LEU A 194 4.20 6.94 23.73
N GLN A 195 4.71 6.33 24.81
CA GLN A 195 4.03 6.35 26.12
C GLN A 195 4.03 7.72 26.79
N ALA A 196 4.95 8.62 26.41
CA ALA A 196 4.92 10.02 26.82
C ALA A 196 3.87 10.85 26.04
N GLY A 197 3.15 10.24 25.08
CA GLY A 197 2.11 10.88 24.29
C GLY A 197 2.60 11.52 22.99
N THR A 198 3.87 11.36 22.64
CA THR A 198 4.42 11.82 21.37
C THR A 198 3.99 10.86 20.25
N SER A 199 3.50 11.41 19.14
CA SER A 199 3.22 10.63 17.93
C SER A 199 4.41 10.71 16.99
N LEU A 200 4.77 9.60 16.34
CA LEU A 200 6.00 9.50 15.54
C LEU A 200 5.69 8.94 14.15
N SER A 201 6.19 9.61 13.10
CA SER A 201 6.12 9.11 11.73
C SER A 201 7.17 8.01 11.51
N LEU A 202 6.76 6.89 10.93
CA LEU A 202 7.63 5.74 10.64
C LEU A 202 8.63 6.04 9.51
N PHE A 203 8.20 6.81 8.51
CA PHE A 203 8.96 7.04 7.27
C PHE A 203 9.40 8.51 7.08
N GLY A 204 8.99 9.40 7.99
CA GLY A 204 9.33 10.82 7.96
C GLY A 204 8.57 11.61 6.91
N ASP A 205 9.07 12.81 6.60
CA ASP A 205 8.33 13.82 5.82
C ASP A 205 8.68 13.84 4.32
N SER A 206 9.47 12.87 3.87
CA SER A 206 9.95 12.81 2.48
C SER A 206 9.04 12.01 1.53
N TYR A 207 7.92 11.53 2.05
CA TYR A 207 6.95 10.66 1.38
C TYR A 207 5.56 11.27 1.44
N GLU A 208 4.73 10.95 0.45
CA GLU A 208 3.31 11.32 0.47
C GLU A 208 2.59 10.61 1.63
N THR A 209 2.95 9.36 1.89
CA THR A 209 2.28 8.55 2.89
C THR A 209 2.81 8.83 4.29
N GLN A 210 1.90 9.19 5.20
CA GLN A 210 2.18 9.29 6.62
C GLN A 210 1.67 8.05 7.35
N VAL A 211 2.60 7.21 7.82
CA VAL A 211 2.31 6.14 8.78
C VAL A 211 2.78 6.58 10.15
N ILE A 212 1.85 6.85 11.06
CA ILE A 212 2.10 7.48 12.35
C ILE A 212 1.78 6.50 13.47
N ALA A 213 2.74 6.25 14.35
CA ALA A 213 2.53 5.53 15.60
C ALA A 213 2.08 6.47 16.71
N HIS A 214 1.10 6.00 17.49
CA HIS A 214 0.58 6.68 18.67
C HIS A 214 0.70 5.77 19.88
N GLY A 215 1.13 6.31 21.03
CA GLY A 215 0.99 5.66 22.33
C GLY A 215 -0.14 6.26 23.17
N GLN A 216 -0.01 6.19 24.49
CA GLN A 216 -1.04 6.67 25.42
C GLN A 216 -1.24 8.19 25.29
N GLY A 217 -2.50 8.62 25.23
CA GLY A 217 -2.82 10.05 25.18
C GLY A 217 -4.09 10.37 24.40
N SER A 218 -4.19 11.58 23.89
CA SER A 218 -5.29 11.96 23.00
C SER A 218 -4.77 12.81 21.87
N SER A 219 -5.17 12.49 20.65
CA SER A 219 -4.94 13.32 19.48
C SER A 219 -6.27 13.84 18.94
N LYS A 220 -6.24 15.00 18.30
CA LYS A 220 -7.35 15.49 17.49
C LYS A 220 -6.86 15.49 16.05
N GLY A 221 -7.51 14.70 15.20
CA GLY A 221 -7.32 14.83 13.76
C GLY A 221 -8.10 16.06 13.30
N PRO A 222 -7.49 16.99 12.54
CA PRO A 222 -8.28 17.99 11.83
C PRO A 222 -9.26 17.27 10.90
N ARG A 223 -10.31 17.97 10.46
CA ARG A 223 -11.11 17.50 9.33
C ARG A 223 -10.18 17.48 8.12
N GLN A 224 -9.99 16.31 7.52
CA GLN A 224 -9.15 16.13 6.34
C GLN A 224 -10.03 15.77 5.15
N ASP A 225 -9.56 16.11 3.95
CA ASP A 225 -10.24 15.77 2.70
C ASP A 225 -9.81 14.39 2.16
N VAL A 226 -9.08 13.63 2.97
CA VAL A 226 -8.61 12.27 2.70
C VAL A 226 -9.10 11.29 3.78
N ASP A 227 -9.13 10.00 3.44
CA ASP A 227 -9.43 8.95 4.42
C ASP A 227 -8.24 8.73 5.35
N VAL A 228 -8.55 8.28 6.57
CA VAL A 228 -7.58 7.88 7.58
C VAL A 228 -7.90 6.46 8.01
N TRP A 229 -6.93 5.56 7.97
CA TRP A 229 -7.09 4.21 8.50
C TRP A 229 -6.31 4.02 9.79
N LEU A 230 -7.02 3.57 10.82
CA LEU A 230 -6.48 3.30 12.14
C LEU A 230 -6.39 1.79 12.33
N TRP A 231 -5.33 1.34 12.98
CA TRP A 231 -5.22 -0.03 13.45
C TRP A 231 -4.70 -0.05 14.88
N GLN A 232 -5.54 -0.52 15.81
CA GLN A 232 -5.21 -0.65 17.22
C GLN A 232 -4.37 -1.91 17.43
N LEU A 233 -3.05 -1.81 17.29
CA LEU A 233 -2.16 -2.97 17.43
C LEU A 233 -2.23 -3.59 18.84
N GLU A 234 -2.17 -2.74 19.86
CA GLU A 234 -2.17 -3.17 21.26
C GLU A 234 -3.05 -2.27 22.12
N GLY A 235 -3.63 -2.84 23.18
CA GLY A 235 -4.43 -2.07 24.13
C GLY A 235 -5.76 -1.59 23.54
N SER A 236 -6.26 -0.44 23.99
CA SER A 236 -7.59 0.04 23.56
C SER A 236 -7.64 1.55 23.40
N SER A 237 -8.48 2.01 22.48
CA SER A 237 -8.77 3.43 22.28
C SER A 237 -10.26 3.69 22.05
N LYS A 238 -10.61 4.97 22.03
CA LYS A 238 -11.93 5.46 21.65
C LYS A 238 -11.76 6.54 20.58
N VAL A 239 -12.51 6.40 19.50
CA VAL A 239 -12.55 7.36 18.40
C VAL A 239 -13.91 8.03 18.40
N THR A 240 -13.93 9.35 18.55
CA THR A 240 -15.15 10.14 18.44
C THR A 240 -15.18 10.86 17.09
N MET A 241 -16.19 10.55 16.28
CA MET A 241 -16.37 11.07 14.93
C MET A 241 -17.86 11.32 14.66
N GLY A 242 -18.23 12.50 14.16
CA GLY A 242 -19.62 12.81 13.79
C GLY A 242 -20.63 12.66 14.95
N GLY A 243 -20.21 12.90 16.20
CA GLY A 243 -21.04 12.71 17.39
C GLY A 243 -21.17 11.26 17.87
N GLN A 244 -20.63 10.29 17.14
CA GLN A 244 -20.56 8.89 17.53
C GLN A 244 -19.20 8.58 18.19
N CYS A 245 -19.19 7.65 19.14
CA CYS A 245 -17.98 7.17 19.80
C CYS A 245 -17.83 5.67 19.52
N VAL A 246 -16.72 5.29 18.88
CA VAL A 246 -16.36 3.92 18.54
C VAL A 246 -15.21 3.50 19.45
N ALA A 247 -15.36 2.42 20.20
CA ALA A 247 -14.26 1.83 20.97
C ALA A 247 -13.50 0.85 20.07
N LEU A 248 -12.17 0.91 20.09
CA LEU A 248 -11.29 -0.03 19.41
C LEU A 248 -10.58 -0.89 20.45
N ALA A 249 -10.79 -2.20 20.39
CA ALA A 249 -10.04 -3.19 21.15
C ALA A 249 -8.75 -3.58 20.39
N PRO A 250 -7.86 -4.39 20.98
CA PRO A 250 -6.69 -4.88 20.26
C PRO A 250 -7.09 -5.57 18.96
N ASP A 251 -6.34 -5.30 17.90
CA ASP A 251 -6.53 -5.76 16.52
C ASP A 251 -7.73 -5.16 15.77
N ASP A 252 -8.55 -4.33 16.42
CA ASP A 252 -9.59 -3.58 15.72
C ASP A 252 -8.96 -2.48 14.85
N SER A 253 -9.47 -2.35 13.63
CA SER A 253 -9.14 -1.28 12.69
C SER A 253 -10.37 -0.44 12.42
N LEU A 254 -10.17 0.82 12.02
CA LEU A 254 -11.25 1.75 11.69
C LEU A 254 -10.87 2.63 10.51
N LEU A 255 -11.70 2.61 9.47
CA LEU A 255 -11.65 3.62 8.41
C LEU A 255 -12.45 4.87 8.83
N VAL A 256 -11.75 5.99 9.01
CA VAL A 256 -12.31 7.33 9.20
C VAL A 256 -12.35 8.01 7.83
N PRO A 257 -13.54 8.24 7.24
CA PRO A 257 -13.60 8.82 5.90
C PRO A 257 -13.25 10.29 5.86
N ALA A 258 -12.87 10.75 4.68
CA ALA A 258 -12.74 12.16 4.33
C ALA A 258 -13.96 12.98 4.77
N GLY A 259 -13.70 14.23 5.18
CA GLY A 259 -14.73 15.19 5.58
C GLY A 259 -15.23 15.06 7.01
N PHE A 260 -14.72 14.10 7.81
CA PHE A 260 -15.05 14.00 9.22
C PHE A 260 -13.95 14.56 10.11
N SER A 261 -14.32 15.35 11.12
CA SER A 261 -13.42 15.64 12.24
C SER A 261 -13.44 14.47 13.22
N SER A 262 -12.26 14.08 13.71
CA SER A 262 -12.08 12.95 14.62
C SER A 262 -11.27 13.34 15.84
N LYS A 263 -11.72 12.89 17.01
CA LYS A 263 -10.96 12.98 18.26
C LYS A 263 -10.63 11.57 18.70
N PHE A 264 -9.34 11.32 18.87
CA PHE A 264 -8.81 10.05 19.32
C PHE A 264 -8.44 10.15 20.80
N GLN A 265 -8.93 9.21 21.59
CA GLN A 265 -8.53 9.02 22.97
C GLN A 265 -7.92 7.63 23.07
N HIS A 266 -6.60 7.59 23.08
CA HIS A 266 -5.82 6.38 23.27
C HIS A 266 -5.80 6.07 24.77
N GLY A 267 -6.32 4.90 25.14
CA GLY A 267 -6.16 4.39 26.49
C GLY A 267 -4.72 3.93 26.71
N TRP A 268 -4.55 2.85 27.46
CA TRP A 268 -3.28 2.11 27.47
C TRP A 268 -3.12 1.35 26.15
N GLY A 269 -1.98 1.48 25.47
CA GLY A 269 -1.68 0.73 24.23
C GLY A 269 -0.84 1.49 23.20
N GLN A 270 -0.61 0.84 22.05
CA GLN A 270 0.00 1.43 20.85
C GLN A 270 -0.94 1.25 19.65
N GLY A 271 -1.06 2.27 18.81
CA GLY A 271 -1.87 2.24 17.58
C GLY A 271 -1.09 2.81 16.40
N LEU A 272 -1.44 2.37 15.20
CA LEU A 272 -0.95 2.94 13.94
C LEU A 272 -2.08 3.68 13.22
N THR A 273 -1.71 4.80 12.61
CA THR A 273 -2.55 5.56 11.68
C THR A 273 -1.85 5.60 10.34
N CYS A 274 -2.54 5.31 9.25
CA CYS A 274 -2.06 5.54 7.89
C CYS A 274 -2.92 6.62 7.22
N VAL A 275 -2.27 7.66 6.69
CA VAL A 275 -2.90 8.79 6.00
C VAL A 275 -2.10 9.10 4.73
N PRO A 276 -2.74 9.23 3.55
CA PRO A 276 -2.07 9.79 2.38
C PRO A 276 -2.07 11.32 2.48
N GLU A 277 -0.93 11.97 2.38
CA GLU A 277 -0.83 13.42 2.33
C GLU A 277 -1.11 13.91 0.90
N GLN A 278 -2.33 14.35 0.61
CA GLN A 278 -2.55 15.11 -0.62
C GLN A 278 -2.05 16.55 -0.41
N LEU A 279 -0.90 16.88 -1.02
CA LEU A 279 -0.46 18.26 -1.20
C LEU A 279 -1.54 19.01 -2.01
N LEU A 280 -2.34 19.84 -1.32
CA LEU A 280 -3.12 20.91 -1.94
C LEU A 280 -2.14 21.92 -2.55
N ALA A 281 -1.77 21.70 -3.82
CA ALA A 281 -1.03 22.66 -4.62
C ALA A 281 -1.82 22.99 -5.89
N VAL A 282 -2.83 23.84 -5.77
CA VAL A 282 -3.15 24.83 -6.81
C VAL A 282 -3.64 26.12 -6.11
N ASP A 283 -2.71 26.86 -5.53
CA ASP A 283 -2.81 28.32 -5.59
C ASP A 283 -2.27 28.72 -6.96
N GLY A 284 -3.14 29.33 -7.77
CA GLY A 284 -2.80 29.79 -9.12
C GLY A 284 -3.76 30.88 -9.55
N SER A 285 -3.42 32.11 -9.13
CA SER A 285 -3.73 33.44 -9.72
C SER A 285 -5.14 33.72 -10.26
#